data_AF-A0A421DR70-F1
#
_entry.id   AF-A0A421DR70-F1
#
_cell.length_a   1.000
_cell.length_b   1.000
_cell.length_c   1.000
_cell.angle_alpha   90.00
_cell.angle_beta   90.00
_cell.angle_gamma   90.00
#
_symmetry.space_group_name_H-M   'P 1'
#
loop_
_entity.id
_entity.type
_entity.pdbx_description
1 polymer ?
#
loop_
_entity_poly.entity_id
_entity_poly.type
_entity_poly.pdbx_seq_one_letter_code
_entity_poly.pdbx_strand_id
1 'polypeptide(L)'
;MRGGRTRKVYHQPELEEQAALIKWAAMATVNGIRPGRYLIHIPNEGKRGPKAAADAKRLGMRAGVSDLLLALPCGGYAGLWIEMKAAGGKPTPGQLEWQELMRSAGYRAEICYGFDAARAEIEEYLS
;
A
#
# COMPACT_ATOMS: atom_id res chain seq x y z
N MET A 1 -41.11 17.85 -11.95
CA MET A 1 -39.69 17.80 -12.30
C MET A 1 -38.99 16.79 -11.39
N ARG A 2 -38.40 15.72 -11.94
CA ARG A 2 -37.75 14.66 -11.15
C ARG A 2 -36.34 15.11 -10.77
N GLY A 3 -36.13 15.43 -9.49
CA GLY A 3 -34.80 15.72 -8.94
C GLY A 3 -33.95 14.45 -8.93
N GLY A 4 -33.06 14.30 -9.91
CA GLY A 4 -32.07 13.23 -9.93
C GLY A 4 -31.12 13.39 -8.75
N ARG A 5 -31.12 12.45 -7.81
CA ARG A 5 -30.05 12.34 -6.82
C ARG A 5 -28.78 11.93 -7.57
N THR A 6 -27.87 12.87 -7.79
CA THR A 6 -26.49 12.54 -8.16
C THR A 6 -25.89 11.71 -7.04
N ARG A 7 -25.63 10.44 -7.32
CA ARG A 7 -24.89 9.54 -6.43
C ARG A 7 -23.47 10.09 -6.32
N LYS A 8 -23.11 10.72 -5.19
CA LYS A 8 -21.71 11.07 -4.90
C LYS A 8 -20.90 9.78 -4.98
N VAL A 9 -20.10 9.64 -6.03
CA VAL A 9 -19.06 8.62 -6.10
C VAL A 9 -18.05 9.03 -5.04
N TYR A 10 -18.00 8.30 -3.93
CA TYR A 10 -16.88 8.41 -3.01
C TYR A 10 -15.66 7.87 -3.74
N HIS A 11 -14.98 8.75 -4.48
CA HIS A 11 -13.59 8.53 -4.88
C HIS A 11 -12.83 8.30 -3.57
N GLN A 12 -12.19 7.14 -3.42
CA GLN A 12 -11.40 6.82 -2.23
C GLN A 12 -10.02 7.41 -2.48
N PRO A 13 -9.65 8.54 -1.85
CA PRO A 13 -8.41 9.25 -2.19
C PRO A 13 -7.19 8.34 -2.08
N GLU A 14 -7.18 7.43 -1.09
CA GLU A 14 -6.13 6.42 -0.90
C GLU A 14 -5.85 5.56 -2.15
N LEU A 15 -6.89 5.15 -2.89
CA LEU A 15 -6.73 4.33 -4.09
C LEU A 15 -6.14 5.14 -5.27
N GLU A 16 -6.51 6.41 -5.39
CA GLU A 16 -5.94 7.31 -6.41
C GLU A 16 -4.48 7.63 -6.13
N GLU A 17 -4.14 7.91 -4.87
CA GLU A 17 -2.77 8.15 -4.42
C GLU A 17 -1.89 6.91 -4.67
N GLN A 18 -2.40 5.71 -4.37
CA GLN A 18 -1.71 4.46 -4.69
C GLN A 18 -1.56 4.27 -6.20
N ALA A 19 -2.60 4.53 -6.99
CA ALA A 19 -2.52 4.42 -8.44
C ALA A 19 -1.49 5.40 -9.03
N ALA A 20 -1.41 6.62 -8.49
CA ALA A 20 -0.38 7.59 -8.86
C ALA A 20 1.02 7.09 -8.50
N LEU A 21 1.20 6.47 -7.33
CA LEU A 21 2.47 5.89 -6.90
C LEU A 21 2.92 4.75 -7.82
N ILE A 22 2.03 3.81 -8.14
CA ILE A 22 2.32 2.70 -9.05
C ILE A 22 2.71 3.24 -10.44
N LYS A 23 1.97 4.23 -10.94
CA LYS A 23 2.26 4.87 -12.24
C LYS A 23 3.65 5.52 -12.23
N TRP A 24 3.96 6.30 -11.19
CA TRP A 24 5.28 6.91 -11.03
C TRP A 24 6.38 5.84 -10.97
N ALA A 25 6.21 4.82 -10.13
CA ALA A 25 7.22 3.77 -9.92
C ALA A 25 7.54 3.01 -11.23
N ALA A 26 6.54 2.84 -12.12
CA ALA A 26 6.73 2.22 -13.43
C ALA A 26 7.63 3.04 -14.38
N MET A 27 7.72 4.36 -14.18
CA MET A 27 8.49 5.29 -15.02
C MET A 27 9.79 5.77 -14.36
N ALA A 28 9.84 5.78 -13.03
CA ALA A 28 10.94 6.35 -12.26
C ALA A 28 12.22 5.52 -12.34
N THR A 29 13.34 6.20 -12.14
CA THR A 29 14.64 5.58 -11.83
C THR A 29 15.24 6.35 -10.65
N VAL A 30 15.50 5.65 -9.55
CA VAL A 30 16.08 6.18 -8.31
C VAL A 30 17.42 5.48 -8.11
N ASN A 31 18.52 6.22 -8.10
CA ASN A 31 19.88 5.68 -7.96
C ASN A 31 20.17 4.49 -8.91
N GLY A 32 19.72 4.60 -10.16
CA GLY A 32 19.88 3.57 -11.19
C GLY A 32 18.90 2.39 -11.07
N ILE A 33 18.03 2.36 -10.07
CA ILE A 33 17.05 1.31 -9.82
C ILE A 33 15.67 1.76 -10.32
N ARG A 34 14.95 0.86 -11.01
CA ARG A 34 13.56 1.06 -11.42
C ARG A 34 12.62 0.44 -10.38
N PRO A 35 12.02 1.22 -9.45
CA PRO A 35 11.22 0.68 -8.34
C PRO A 35 10.00 -0.13 -8.82
N GLY A 36 9.38 0.26 -9.95
CA GLY A 36 8.21 -0.44 -10.49
C GLY A 36 8.46 -1.89 -10.93
N ARG A 37 9.72 -2.35 -10.99
CA ARG A 37 10.03 -3.78 -11.20
C ARG A 37 9.88 -4.63 -9.94
N TYR A 38 9.88 -4.01 -8.77
CA TYR A 38 9.88 -4.67 -7.47
C TYR A 38 8.69 -4.29 -6.61
N LEU A 39 7.96 -3.21 -6.94
CA LEU A 39 6.80 -2.74 -6.20
C LEU A 39 5.56 -3.56 -6.56
N ILE A 40 5.04 -4.31 -5.59
CA ILE A 40 3.92 -5.24 -5.72
C ILE A 40 2.77 -4.74 -4.85
N HIS A 41 1.57 -4.66 -5.42
CA HIS A 41 0.36 -4.42 -4.66
C HIS A 41 -0.21 -5.72 -4.09
N ILE A 42 -0.54 -5.70 -2.81
CA ILE A 42 -1.20 -6.78 -2.07
C ILE A 42 -2.64 -6.33 -1.78
N PRO A 43 -3.63 -6.74 -2.60
CA PRO A 43 -4.99 -6.24 -2.53
C PRO A 43 -5.73 -6.84 -1.34
N ASN A 44 -5.46 -6.38 -0.12
CA ASN A 44 -6.17 -6.86 1.08
C ASN A 44 -7.45 -6.08 1.35
N GLU A 45 -7.49 -4.83 0.91
CA GLU A 45 -8.65 -3.98 0.89
C GLU A 45 -9.70 -4.49 -0.12
N GLY A 46 -10.91 -3.93 -0.04
CA GLY A 46 -11.98 -4.23 -0.99
C GLY A 46 -13.04 -5.21 -0.48
N LYS A 47 -14.28 -4.94 -0.93
CA LYS A 47 -15.45 -5.74 -0.58
C LYS A 47 -15.41 -7.06 -1.34
N ARG A 48 -15.54 -8.15 -0.61
CA ARG A 48 -15.68 -9.51 -1.14
C ARG A 48 -17.01 -10.09 -0.70
N GLY A 49 -17.63 -10.92 -1.55
CA GLY A 49 -18.76 -11.73 -1.11
C GLY A 49 -18.35 -12.74 -0.04
N PRO A 50 -19.28 -13.28 0.77
CA PRO A 50 -18.94 -14.17 1.89
C PRO A 50 -18.07 -15.36 1.51
N LYS A 51 -18.38 -16.01 0.38
CA LYS A 51 -17.60 -17.14 -0.15
C LYS A 51 -16.18 -16.73 -0.53
N ALA A 52 -16.03 -15.66 -1.31
CA ALA A 52 -14.72 -15.16 -1.72
C ALA A 52 -13.86 -14.71 -0.53
N ALA A 53 -14.45 -14.11 0.50
CA ALA A 53 -13.75 -13.74 1.71
C ALA A 53 -13.27 -14.98 2.51
N ALA A 54 -14.11 -16.01 2.63
CA ALA A 54 -13.74 -17.27 3.28
C ALA A 54 -12.61 -17.99 2.51
N ASP A 55 -12.73 -18.07 1.19
CA ASP A 55 -11.68 -18.65 0.34
C ASP A 55 -10.37 -17.87 0.43
N ALA A 56 -10.41 -16.53 0.39
CA ALA A 56 -9.21 -15.71 0.51
C ALA A 56 -8.49 -15.94 1.85
N LYS A 57 -9.23 -15.99 2.97
CA LYS A 57 -8.65 -16.33 4.28
C LYS A 57 -8.02 -17.73 4.29
N ARG A 58 -8.71 -18.73 3.71
CA ARG A 58 -8.20 -20.10 3.58
C ARG A 58 -6.93 -20.18 2.73
N LEU A 59 -6.81 -19.32 1.73
CA LEU A 59 -5.64 -19.20 0.84
C LEU A 59 -4.52 -18.31 1.43
N GLY A 60 -4.68 -17.81 2.66
CA GLY A 60 -3.62 -17.09 3.38
C GLY A 60 -3.74 -15.57 3.38
N MET A 61 -4.86 -15.00 2.92
CA MET A 61 -5.13 -13.57 3.11
C MET A 61 -5.18 -13.25 4.61
N ARG A 62 -4.37 -12.28 5.03
CA ARG A 62 -4.28 -11.81 6.41
C ARG A 62 -4.79 -10.39 6.51
N ALA A 63 -5.63 -10.13 7.50
CA ALA A 63 -6.08 -8.77 7.78
C ALA A 63 -4.89 -7.93 8.30
N GLY A 64 -4.82 -6.67 7.91
CA GLY A 64 -3.79 -5.74 8.37
C GLY A 64 -2.48 -5.77 7.59
N VAL A 65 -2.29 -6.72 6.67
CA VAL A 65 -1.11 -6.71 5.78
C VAL A 65 -1.15 -5.47 4.90
N SER A 66 -0.01 -4.77 4.83
CA SER A 66 0.13 -3.51 4.11
C SER A 66 -0.10 -3.63 2.61
N ASP A 67 -0.53 -2.52 2.00
CA ASP A 67 -1.02 -2.47 0.62
C ASP A 67 0.08 -2.75 -0.41
N LEU A 68 1.33 -2.36 -0.12
CA LEU A 68 2.44 -2.45 -1.05
C LEU A 68 3.68 -3.09 -0.43
N LEU A 69 4.41 -3.84 -1.26
CA LEU A 69 5.73 -4.38 -0.96
C LEU A 69 6.70 -4.00 -2.08
N LEU A 70 7.75 -3.28 -1.75
CA LEU A 70 8.94 -3.16 -2.60
C LEU A 70 9.88 -4.33 -2.28
N ALA A 71 9.79 -5.38 -3.09
CA ALA A 71 10.49 -6.64 -2.91
C ALA A 71 11.96 -6.57 -3.36
N LEU A 72 12.72 -5.65 -2.78
CA LEU A 72 14.13 -5.43 -3.06
C LEU A 72 14.91 -5.17 -1.76
N PRO A 73 15.89 -6.01 -1.39
CA PRO A 73 16.77 -5.73 -0.27
C PRO A 73 17.60 -4.48 -0.51
N CYS A 74 17.59 -3.53 0.44
CA CYS A 74 18.36 -2.29 0.37
C CYS A 74 18.60 -1.72 1.78
N GLY A 75 19.70 -0.99 1.97
CA GLY A 75 19.99 -0.30 3.25
C GLY A 75 20.05 -1.20 4.50
N GLY A 76 20.34 -2.51 4.33
CA GLY A 76 20.32 -3.49 5.43
C GLY A 76 18.96 -4.12 5.74
N TYR A 77 17.91 -3.74 5.01
CA TYR A 77 16.56 -4.31 5.12
C TYR A 77 16.29 -5.36 4.05
N ALA A 78 15.42 -6.32 4.36
CA ALA A 78 15.00 -7.37 3.42
C ALA A 78 14.04 -6.88 2.31
N GLY A 79 13.44 -5.71 2.50
CA GLY A 79 12.41 -5.12 1.64
C GLY A 79 11.73 -3.96 2.35
N LEU A 80 10.88 -3.23 1.63
CA LEU A 80 10.09 -2.12 2.17
C LEU A 80 8.59 -2.41 2.04
N TRP A 81 7.88 -2.40 3.17
CA TRP A 81 6.42 -2.44 3.22
C TRP A 81 5.85 -1.02 3.32
N ILE A 82 4.83 -0.71 2.53
CA ILE A 82 4.13 0.58 2.57
C ILE A 82 2.64 0.33 2.75
N GLU A 83 2.08 0.91 3.81
CA GLU A 83 0.64 1.06 4.02
C GLU A 83 0.22 2.46 3.55
N MET A 84 -0.68 2.54 2.59
CA MET A 84 -1.18 3.80 2.05
C MET A 84 -2.30 4.34 2.94
N LYS A 85 -2.28 5.65 3.19
CA LYS A 85 -3.38 6.36 3.85
C LYS A 85 -3.71 7.67 3.14
N ALA A 86 -5.00 8.01 3.11
CA ALA A 86 -5.42 9.37 2.79
C ALA A 86 -5.14 10.33 3.97
N ALA A 87 -5.06 11.63 3.69
CA ALA A 87 -4.96 12.66 4.74
C ALA A 87 -6.09 12.51 5.77
N GLY A 88 -5.75 12.43 7.06
CA GLY A 88 -6.69 12.22 8.15
C GLY A 88 -7.18 10.77 8.33
N GLY A 89 -6.76 9.84 7.45
CA GLY A 89 -6.90 8.41 7.65
C GLY A 89 -6.12 7.96 8.89
N LYS A 90 -6.55 6.86 9.51
CA LYS A 90 -5.82 6.25 10.63
C LYS A 90 -5.56 4.78 10.33
N PRO A 91 -4.35 4.27 10.60
CA PRO A 91 -4.10 2.84 10.52
C PRO A 91 -4.97 2.11 11.55
N THR A 92 -5.44 0.94 11.16
CA THR A 92 -6.13 0.04 12.09
C THR A 92 -5.12 -0.62 13.04
N PRO A 93 -5.54 -1.11 14.22
CA PRO A 93 -4.64 -1.84 15.12
C PRO A 93 -3.88 -2.99 14.44
N GLY A 94 -4.57 -3.78 13.60
CA GLY A 94 -3.92 -4.88 12.87
C GLY A 94 -2.89 -4.41 11.83
N GLN A 95 -3.05 -3.21 11.27
CA GLN A 95 -2.03 -2.61 10.39
C GLN A 95 -0.80 -2.19 11.18
N LEU A 96 -0.98 -1.63 12.38
CA LEU A 96 0.14 -1.30 13.28
C LEU A 96 0.88 -2.57 13.74
N GLU A 97 0.14 -3.62 14.12
CA GLU A 97 0.72 -4.91 14.49
C GLU A 97 1.52 -5.54 13.34
N TRP A 98 1.00 -5.45 12.11
CA TRP A 98 1.71 -5.94 10.92
C TRP A 98 3.02 -5.19 10.69
N GLN A 99 3.01 -3.87 10.82
CA GLN A 99 4.18 -3.02 10.65
C GLN A 99 5.27 -3.37 11.67
N GLU A 100 4.91 -3.51 12.95
CA GLU A 100 5.85 -3.95 13.99
C GLU A 100 6.39 -5.35 13.74
N LEU A 101 5.53 -6.29 13.31
CA LEU A 101 5.96 -7.63 12.95
C LEU A 101 7.00 -7.61 11.82
N MET A 102 6.77 -6.85 10.75
CA MET A 102 7.70 -6.76 9.63
C MET A 102 9.01 -6.08 10.02
N ARG A 103 8.97 -5.01 10.83
CA ARG A 103 10.17 -4.38 11.40
C ARG A 103 11.00 -5.38 12.21
N SER A 104 10.35 -6.14 13.09
CA SER A 104 11.01 -7.19 13.89
C SER A 104 11.65 -8.30 13.04
N ALA A 105 11.12 -8.53 11.83
CA ALA A 105 11.61 -9.52 10.88
C ALA A 105 12.71 -8.98 9.94
N GLY A 106 13.18 -7.75 10.13
CA GLY A 106 14.25 -7.15 9.33
C GLY A 106 13.79 -6.45 8.05
N TYR A 107 12.51 -6.10 7.93
CA TYR A 107 12.01 -5.24 6.86
C TYR A 107 11.95 -3.78 7.32
N ARG A 108 12.04 -2.83 6.39
CA ARG A 108 11.52 -1.48 6.63
C ARG A 108 10.02 -1.55 6.38
N ALA A 109 9.23 -0.90 7.23
CA ALA A 109 7.78 -0.86 7.08
C ALA A 109 7.30 0.52 7.49
N GLU A 110 6.56 1.20 6.62
CA GLU A 110 6.04 2.53 6.91
C GLU A 110 4.57 2.71 6.53
N ILE A 111 3.93 3.70 7.19
CA ILE A 111 2.60 4.18 6.86
C ILE A 111 2.76 5.53 6.16
N CYS A 112 2.36 5.60 4.90
CA CYS A 112 2.55 6.76 4.05
C CYS A 112 1.23 7.46 3.76
N TYR A 113 1.18 8.76 4.04
CA TYR A 113 -0.01 9.58 3.83
C TYR A 113 0.04 10.27 2.46
N GLY A 114 -0.60 9.66 1.47
CA GLY A 114 -0.64 10.13 0.09
C GLY A 114 0.60 9.77 -0.74
N PHE A 115 0.54 10.11 -2.03
CA PHE A 115 1.56 9.82 -3.03
C PHE A 115 2.93 10.36 -2.65
N ASP A 116 3.01 11.64 -2.28
CA ASP A 116 4.31 12.30 -2.05
C ASP A 116 5.08 11.67 -0.89
N ALA A 117 4.38 11.30 0.19
CA ALA A 117 5.00 10.63 1.33
C ALA A 117 5.51 9.23 0.94
N ALA A 118 4.71 8.45 0.22
CA ALA A 118 5.12 7.11 -0.21
C ALA A 118 6.25 7.14 -1.24
N ARG A 119 6.25 8.13 -2.13
CA ARG A 119 7.33 8.36 -3.09
C ARG A 119 8.62 8.70 -2.36
N ALA A 120 8.59 9.65 -1.44
CA ALA A 120 9.77 10.06 -0.67
C ALA A 120 10.38 8.88 0.10
N GLU A 121 9.52 8.04 0.70
CA GLU A 121 9.93 6.83 1.40
C GLU A 121 10.64 5.82 0.48
N ILE A 122 10.14 5.62 -0.75
CA ILE A 122 10.81 4.78 -1.76
C ILE A 122 12.14 5.40 -2.20
N GLU A 123 12.17 6.72 -2.39
CA GLU A 123 13.39 7.44 -2.78
C GLU A 123 14.48 7.32 -1.71
N GLU A 124 14.11 7.49 -0.44
CA GLU A 124 15.02 7.34 0.70
C GLU A 124 15.48 5.89 0.85
N TYR A 125 14.57 4.92 0.76
CA TYR A 125 14.92 3.50 0.88
C TYR A 125 15.90 3.01 -0.18
N LEU A 126 15.86 3.60 -1.38
CA LEU A 126 16.74 3.27 -2.51
C LEU A 126 17.99 4.16 -2.60
N SER A 127 18.22 5.04 -1.63
CA SER A 127 19.41 5.90 -1.53
C SER A 127 20.57 5.22 -0.81
#